data_AF-A0A1V1NXR3-F1
#
_entry.id   AF-A0A1V1NXR3-F1
#
_cell.length_a   1.000
_cell.length_b   1.000
_cell.length_c   1.000
_cell.angle_alpha   90.00
_cell.angle_beta   90.00
_cell.angle_gamma   90.00
#
_symmetry.space_group_name_H-M   'P 1'
#
loop_
_entity.id
_entity.type
_entity.pdbx_description
1 polymer ?
#
loop_
_entity_poly.entity_id
_entity_poly.type
_entity_poly.pdbx_seq_one_letter_code
_entity_poly.pdbx_strand_id
1 'polypeptide(L)'
;MINNETFFLINLHKNKTYGKTITKCPQAEVDSTYLYGVFRHLKRPKDKIAYLLKKGDLISVRRGLYVVSPDYHKVASTKVLASMMYSPSYLSLQSALKYYGLIPEAIHGEVCVTRLRTKRFNTPFGEFEYHHSGLYDFLWGLRFAQIDDSRQVRVASPIKALYDLIRNRSLLKK
;
A
#
# COMPACT_ATOMS: atom_id res chain seq x y z
N MET A 1 28.31 13.14 30.71
CA MET A 1 27.90 12.11 29.73
C MET A 1 26.70 11.39 30.30
N ILE A 2 25.50 11.82 29.92
CA ILE A 2 24.25 11.22 30.40
C ILE A 2 23.83 10.21 29.34
N ASN A 3 23.89 8.93 29.70
CA ASN A 3 23.72 7.81 28.78
C ASN A 3 22.33 7.78 28.16
N ASN A 4 22.28 7.48 26.87
CA ASN A 4 21.08 7.45 26.02
C ASN A 4 19.99 6.46 26.50
N GLU A 5 20.31 5.55 27.42
CA GLU A 5 19.37 4.56 27.95
C GLU A 5 18.39 5.16 28.96
N THR A 6 18.80 6.19 29.72
CA THR A 6 17.92 6.83 30.70
C THR A 6 16.81 7.65 30.03
N PHE A 7 17.05 8.15 28.80
CA PHE A 7 16.02 8.82 27.99
C PHE A 7 15.00 7.84 27.38
N PHE A 8 15.38 6.57 27.21
CA PHE A 8 14.51 5.53 26.64
C PHE A 8 13.49 5.02 27.67
N LEU A 9 13.92 4.84 28.92
CA LEU A 9 13.06 4.32 29.99
C LEU A 9 12.07 5.38 30.54
N ILE A 10 12.45 6.67 30.57
CA ILE A 10 11.54 7.74 31.01
C ILE A 10 10.38 7.94 30.02
N ASN A 11 10.57 7.62 28.73
CA ASN A 11 9.52 7.75 27.71
C ASN A 11 8.52 6.59 27.67
N LEU A 12 8.82 5.45 28.30
CA LEU A 12 7.90 4.29 28.35
C LEU A 12 6.75 4.50 29.35
N HIS A 13 6.97 5.24 30.43
CA HIS A 13 5.97 5.40 31.49
C HIS A 13 4.93 6.51 31.26
N LYS A 14 5.20 7.50 30.39
CA LYS A 14 4.21 8.55 30.02
C LYS A 14 3.36 8.23 28.77
N ASN A 15 3.64 7.14 28.04
CA ASN A 15 3.08 6.89 26.69
C ASN A 15 2.05 5.75 26.57
N LYS A 16 1.56 5.19 27.68
CA LYS A 16 0.56 4.09 27.66
C LYS A 16 -0.81 4.48 27.11
N THR A 17 -1.13 5.77 27.02
CA THR A 17 -2.42 6.26 26.50
C THR A 17 -2.43 6.41 24.98
N TYR A 18 -1.25 6.51 24.36
CA TYR A 18 -1.09 6.96 22.98
C TYR A 18 -0.93 5.86 21.93
N GLY A 19 -0.48 4.66 22.33
CA GLY A 19 -0.40 3.46 21.47
C GLY A 19 -1.73 2.73 21.30
N LYS A 20 -2.66 2.89 22.26
CA LYS A 20 -3.97 2.20 22.27
C LYS A 20 -4.85 2.54 21.05
N THR A 21 -4.66 3.69 20.41
CA THR A 21 -5.49 4.12 19.29
C THR A 21 -5.09 3.46 17.97
N ILE A 22 -3.81 3.14 17.75
CA ILE A 22 -3.33 2.47 16.51
C ILE A 22 -3.74 1.00 16.47
N THR A 23 -3.83 0.37 17.65
CA THR A 23 -4.36 -0.98 17.78
C THR A 23 -5.78 -1.08 17.21
N LYS A 24 -6.57 0.01 17.26
CA LYS A 24 -7.95 0.06 16.74
C LYS A 24 -8.05 0.08 15.20
N CYS A 25 -6.97 0.33 14.45
CA CYS A 25 -7.05 0.28 12.99
C CYS A 25 -7.36 -1.16 12.53
N PRO A 26 -8.37 -1.42 11.70
CA PRO A 26 -8.74 -2.78 11.29
C PRO A 26 -7.69 -3.39 10.35
N GLN A 27 -6.94 -2.55 9.63
CA GLN A 27 -6.01 -2.96 8.58
C GLN A 27 -4.62 -2.36 8.80
N ALA A 28 -3.62 -2.96 8.15
CA ALA A 28 -2.23 -2.51 8.19
C ALA A 28 -2.04 -1.22 7.39
N GLU A 29 -2.68 -1.12 6.22
CA GLU A 29 -2.65 0.02 5.33
C GLU A 29 -3.77 0.99 5.69
N VAL A 30 -3.44 2.27 5.87
CA VAL A 30 -4.40 3.29 6.23
C VAL A 30 -4.13 4.58 5.47
N ASP A 31 -5.19 5.18 4.93
CA ASP A 31 -5.10 6.49 4.33
C ASP A 31 -5.20 7.61 5.39
N SER A 32 -4.83 8.82 5.00
CA SER A 32 -4.93 9.97 5.91
C SER A 32 -6.37 10.27 6.33
N THR A 33 -7.35 9.99 5.48
CA THR A 33 -8.77 10.29 5.76
C THR A 33 -9.25 9.43 6.92
N TYR A 34 -8.92 8.14 6.91
CA TYR A 34 -9.19 7.19 7.96
C TYR A 34 -8.50 7.61 9.26
N LEU A 35 -7.22 7.96 9.21
CA LEU A 35 -6.49 8.45 10.39
C LEU A 35 -7.12 9.71 10.98
N TYR A 36 -7.51 10.67 10.15
CA TYR A 36 -8.20 11.87 10.63
C TYR A 36 -9.57 11.54 11.25
N GLY A 37 -10.29 10.57 10.71
CA GLY A 37 -11.54 10.05 11.30
C GLY A 37 -11.31 9.44 12.68
N VAL A 38 -10.31 8.56 12.80
CA VAL A 38 -9.92 7.93 14.08
C VAL A 38 -9.49 8.98 15.11
N PHE A 39 -8.72 9.98 14.69
CA PHE A 39 -8.19 11.03 15.56
C PHE A 39 -9.09 12.26 15.69
N ARG A 40 -10.34 12.22 15.19
CA ARG A 40 -11.27 13.36 15.22
C ARG A 40 -11.53 13.92 16.62
N HIS A 41 -11.42 13.07 17.65
CA HIS A 41 -11.60 13.45 19.05
C HIS A 41 -10.38 14.20 19.65
N LEU A 42 -9.25 14.24 18.94
CA LEU A 42 -8.04 14.93 19.39
C LEU A 42 -8.04 16.38 18.91
N LYS A 43 -7.62 17.31 19.77
CA LYS A 43 -7.48 18.74 19.42
C LYS A 43 -6.54 18.99 18.23
N ARG A 44 -5.49 18.16 18.08
CA ARG A 44 -4.43 18.33 17.06
C ARG A 44 -4.10 16.98 16.39
N PRO A 45 -4.91 16.50 15.43
CA PRO A 45 -4.75 15.18 14.83
C PRO A 45 -3.50 15.08 13.92
N LYS A 46 -3.11 16.17 13.27
CA LYS A 46 -1.91 16.21 12.41
C LYS A 46 -0.63 15.94 13.20
N ASP A 47 -0.50 16.56 14.38
CA ASP A 47 0.66 16.39 15.24
C ASP A 47 0.76 14.99 15.79
N LYS A 48 -0.40 14.35 16.03
CA LYS A 48 -0.44 12.95 16.42
C LYS A 48 0.14 12.06 15.32
N ILE A 49 -0.24 12.26 14.06
CA ILE A 49 0.32 11.50 12.93
C ILE A 49 1.84 11.73 12.85
N ALA A 50 2.30 12.98 12.95
CA ALA A 50 3.73 13.31 12.93
C ALA A 50 4.51 12.64 14.08
N TYR A 51 3.93 12.62 15.29
CA TYR A 51 4.50 11.94 16.43
C TYR A 51 4.62 10.42 16.20
N LEU A 52 3.58 9.80 15.63
CA LEU A 52 3.57 8.36 15.36
C LEU A 52 4.56 7.95 14.25
N LEU A 53 4.73 8.80 13.24
CA LEU A 53 5.78 8.65 12.23
C LEU A 53 7.17 8.72 12.86
N LYS A 54 7.41 9.70 13.76
CA LYS A 54 8.70 9.85 14.45
C LYS A 54 9.01 8.68 15.38
N LYS A 55 7.98 8.09 15.99
CA LYS A 55 8.11 6.92 16.87
C LYS A 55 8.30 5.60 16.11
N GLY A 56 8.03 5.58 14.80
CA GLY A 56 8.08 4.36 13.98
C GLY A 56 6.81 3.51 14.06
N ASP A 57 5.78 3.94 14.80
CA ASP A 57 4.49 3.23 14.87
C ASP A 57 3.71 3.29 13.55
N LEU A 58 3.98 4.34 12.75
CA LEU A 58 3.49 4.51 11.39
C LEU A 58 4.67 4.67 10.44
N ILE A 59 4.57 4.04 9.27
CA ILE A 59 5.54 4.13 8.18
C ILE A 59 4.87 4.86 7.02
N SER A 60 5.48 5.95 6.55
CA SER A 60 4.96 6.71 5.40
C SER A 60 5.32 6.00 4.10
N VAL A 61 4.30 5.62 3.32
CA VAL A 61 4.48 5.04 1.98
C VAL A 61 4.52 6.15 0.94
N ARG A 62 3.54 7.07 1.02
CA ARG A 62 3.41 8.26 0.20
C ARG A 62 2.60 9.28 0.99
N ARG A 63 2.67 10.57 0.64
CA ARG A 63 1.79 11.60 1.19
C ARG A 63 0.31 11.13 1.18
N GLY A 64 -0.26 10.96 2.37
CA GLY A 64 -1.65 10.53 2.56
C GLY A 64 -1.87 9.02 2.66
N LEU A 65 -0.82 8.20 2.57
CA LEU A 65 -0.89 6.73 2.70
C LEU A 65 0.19 6.23 3.65
N TYR A 66 -0.24 5.50 4.66
CA TYR A 66 0.60 5.03 5.75
C TYR A 66 0.39 3.54 6.01
N VAL A 67 1.40 2.91 6.59
CA VAL A 67 1.36 1.54 7.07
C VAL A 67 1.60 1.54 8.56
N VAL A 68 0.78 0.79 9.31
CA VAL A 68 1.01 0.52 10.73
C VAL A 68 2.21 -0.42 10.88
N SER A 69 3.09 -0.12 11.84
CA SER A 69 4.27 -0.95 12.09
C SER A 69 3.90 -2.43 12.30
N PRO A 70 4.72 -3.38 11.80
CA PRO A 70 4.60 -4.81 12.10
C PRO A 70 4.56 -5.13 13.60
N ASP A 71 5.09 -4.25 14.45
CA ASP A 71 5.05 -4.36 15.92
C ASP A 71 3.62 -4.48 16.48
N TYR A 72 2.62 -4.08 15.70
CA TYR A 72 1.20 -4.20 16.05
C TYR A 72 0.55 -5.48 15.49
N HIS A 73 1.35 -6.48 15.10
CA HIS A 73 0.92 -7.75 14.50
C HIS A 73 0.06 -7.58 13.24
N LYS A 74 0.33 -6.52 12.46
CA LYS A 74 -0.39 -6.22 11.22
C LYS A 74 0.56 -6.40 10.04
N VAL A 75 0.18 -7.26 9.11
CA VAL A 75 0.97 -7.54 7.90
C VAL A 75 0.47 -6.70 6.75
N ALA A 76 1.33 -5.79 6.28
CA ALA A 76 1.08 -5.02 5.09
C ALA A 76 1.24 -5.89 3.84
N SER A 77 0.35 -5.71 2.88
CA SER A 77 0.36 -6.34 1.57
C SER A 77 0.71 -5.32 0.51
N THR A 78 1.75 -5.61 -0.26
CA THR A 78 2.14 -4.82 -1.44
C THR A 78 0.97 -4.67 -2.41
N LYS A 79 0.12 -5.70 -2.56
CA LYS A 79 -1.04 -5.66 -3.47
C LYS A 79 -2.08 -4.64 -3.05
N VAL A 80 -2.33 -4.54 -1.74
CA VAL A 80 -3.27 -3.57 -1.17
C VAL A 80 -2.70 -2.15 -1.31
N LEU A 81 -1.43 -1.98 -0.97
CA LEU A 81 -0.72 -0.71 -1.17
C LEU A 81 -0.74 -0.26 -2.63
N ALA A 82 -0.52 -1.16 -3.58
CA ALA A 82 -0.57 -0.86 -5.01
C ALA A 82 -1.94 -0.31 -5.42
N SER A 83 -3.03 -0.91 -4.93
CA SER A 83 -4.40 -0.46 -5.21
C SER A 83 -4.71 0.91 -4.58
N MET A 84 -4.27 1.14 -3.34
CA MET A 84 -4.53 2.40 -2.62
C MET A 84 -3.70 3.57 -3.14
N MET A 85 -2.45 3.32 -3.54
CA MET A 85 -1.48 4.37 -3.86
C MET A 85 -1.80 5.12 -5.16
N TYR A 86 -2.47 4.45 -6.12
CA TYR A 86 -2.81 5.05 -7.40
C TYR A 86 -4.13 4.52 -7.97
N SER A 87 -5.23 4.92 -7.34
CA SER A 87 -6.59 4.59 -7.78
C SER A 87 -7.11 5.60 -8.82
N PRO A 88 -7.89 5.18 -9.85
CA PRO A 88 -8.32 3.82 -10.15
C PRO A 88 -7.22 2.99 -10.84
N SER A 89 -6.90 1.83 -10.26
CA SER A 89 -6.01 0.82 -10.85
C SER A 89 -6.39 -0.61 -10.49
N TYR A 90 -5.78 -1.57 -11.17
CA TYR A 90 -5.83 -3.00 -10.86
C TYR A 90 -4.47 -3.65 -11.12
N LEU A 91 -4.18 -4.75 -10.41
CA LEU A 91 -2.96 -5.54 -10.62
C LEU A 91 -3.06 -6.28 -11.96
N SER A 92 -2.03 -6.17 -12.81
CA SER A 92 -2.02 -6.80 -14.14
C SER A 92 -0.61 -7.28 -14.49
N LEU A 93 -0.35 -7.53 -15.78
CA LEU A 93 0.98 -7.77 -16.33
C LEU A 93 1.68 -8.91 -15.57
N GLN A 94 2.95 -8.76 -15.25
CA GLN A 94 3.71 -9.79 -14.52
C GLN A 94 3.10 -10.04 -13.13
N SER A 95 2.61 -9.01 -12.42
CA SER A 95 1.98 -9.18 -11.09
C SER A 95 0.77 -10.10 -11.11
N ALA A 96 -0.12 -9.94 -12.10
CA ALA A 96 -1.28 -10.83 -12.23
C ALA A 96 -0.88 -12.22 -12.71
N LEU A 97 0.06 -12.35 -13.65
CA LEU A 97 0.54 -13.66 -14.11
C LEU A 97 1.19 -14.44 -12.96
N LYS A 98 2.01 -13.78 -12.13
CA LYS A 98 2.57 -14.35 -10.90
C LYS A 98 1.48 -14.76 -9.92
N TYR A 99 0.45 -13.93 -9.74
CA TYR A 99 -0.69 -14.25 -8.88
C TYR A 99 -1.40 -15.55 -9.30
N TYR A 100 -1.50 -15.84 -10.59
CA TYR A 100 -2.05 -17.10 -11.10
C TYR A 100 -1.02 -18.23 -11.28
N GLY A 101 0.24 -18.04 -10.89
CA GLY A 101 1.30 -19.04 -11.08
C GLY A 101 1.67 -19.31 -12.54
N LEU A 102 1.35 -18.39 -13.46
CA LEU A 102 1.61 -18.54 -14.90
C LEU A 102 3.05 -18.21 -15.29
N ILE A 103 3.80 -17.57 -14.39
CA ILE A 103 5.22 -17.26 -14.57
C ILE A 103 5.98 -17.63 -13.29
N PRO A 104 7.12 -18.34 -13.38
CA PRO A 104 7.93 -18.69 -12.22
C PRO A 104 8.77 -17.52 -11.68
N GLU A 105 8.91 -16.43 -12.42
CA GLU A 105 9.82 -15.34 -12.12
C GLU A 105 9.46 -14.60 -10.81
N ALA A 106 10.47 -14.43 -9.96
CA ALA A 106 10.37 -13.60 -8.78
C ALA A 106 10.38 -12.11 -9.17
N ILE A 107 9.18 -11.53 -9.22
CA ILE A 107 9.03 -10.08 -9.40
C ILE A 107 9.22 -9.39 -8.05
N HIS A 108 10.08 -8.38 -8.02
CA HIS A 108 10.46 -7.60 -6.83
C HIS A 108 9.56 -6.36 -6.60
N GLY A 109 8.52 -6.18 -7.40
CA GLY A 109 7.58 -5.07 -7.32
C GLY A 109 6.19 -5.45 -7.81
N GLU A 110 5.23 -4.53 -7.62
CA GLU A 110 3.87 -4.70 -8.13
C GLU A 110 3.63 -3.85 -9.37
N VAL A 111 3.11 -4.48 -10.42
CA VAL A 111 2.80 -3.85 -11.70
C VAL A 111 1.28 -3.79 -11.89
N CYS A 112 0.80 -2.58 -12.12
CA CYS A 112 -0.61 -2.26 -12.22
C CYS A 112 -0.94 -1.57 -13.53
N VAL A 113 -2.22 -1.62 -13.91
CA VAL A 113 -2.77 -0.84 -15.01
C VAL A 113 -3.75 0.18 -14.44
N THR A 114 -3.71 1.39 -14.99
CA THR A 114 -4.51 2.53 -14.54
C THR A 114 -5.04 3.33 -15.73
N ARG A 115 -6.09 4.10 -15.52
CA ARG A 115 -6.54 5.12 -16.48
C ARG A 115 -5.75 6.42 -16.39
N LEU A 116 -4.97 6.58 -15.32
CA LEU A 116 -4.16 7.76 -15.10
C LEU A 116 -2.87 7.68 -15.92
N ARG A 117 -1.99 8.67 -15.78
CA ARG A 117 -0.70 8.69 -16.48
C ARG A 117 0.20 7.57 -15.96
N THR A 118 1.03 7.02 -16.86
CA THR A 118 2.06 6.05 -16.49
C THR A 118 2.98 6.65 -15.43
N LYS A 119 3.25 5.91 -14.36
CA LYS A 119 4.03 6.38 -13.22
C LYS A 119 4.70 5.24 -12.47
N ARG A 120 5.87 5.51 -11.90
CA ARG A 120 6.59 4.61 -11.00
C ARG A 120 6.73 5.23 -9.62
N PHE A 121 6.69 4.40 -8.59
CA PHE A 121 6.92 4.80 -7.20
C PHE A 121 7.89 3.83 -6.55
N ASN A 122 8.93 4.39 -5.93
CA ASN A 122 9.84 3.64 -5.08
C ASN A 122 9.46 3.94 -3.64
N THR A 123 9.12 2.89 -2.89
CA THR A 123 8.68 3.01 -1.50
C THR A 123 9.46 2.04 -0.61
N PRO A 124 9.43 2.22 0.72
CA PRO A 124 10.04 1.26 1.64
C PRO A 124 9.47 -0.17 1.53
N PHE A 125 8.32 -0.35 0.89
CA PHE A 125 7.64 -1.63 0.71
C PHE A 125 7.88 -2.27 -0.67
N GLY A 126 8.73 -1.66 -1.50
CA GLY A 126 9.06 -2.12 -2.84
C GLY A 126 8.72 -1.11 -3.93
N GLU A 127 8.91 -1.57 -5.18
CA GLU A 127 8.64 -0.78 -6.38
C GLU A 127 7.22 -1.01 -6.88
N PHE A 128 6.58 0.09 -7.30
CA PHE A 128 5.23 0.07 -7.86
C PHE A 128 5.23 0.75 -9.23
N GLU A 129 4.82 0.02 -10.25
CA GLU A 129 4.70 0.53 -11.61
C GLU A 129 3.25 0.55 -12.06
N TYR A 130 2.85 1.66 -12.70
CA TYR A 130 1.51 1.87 -13.21
C TYR A 130 1.57 2.23 -14.67
N HIS A 131 0.87 1.47 -15.51
CA HIS A 131 0.80 1.72 -16.95
C HIS A 131 -0.57 2.25 -17.35
N HIS A 132 -0.57 3.26 -18.22
CA HIS A 132 -1.80 3.82 -18.77
C HIS A 132 -2.54 2.82 -19.68
N SER A 133 -3.86 2.77 -19.53
CA SER A 133 -4.76 2.04 -20.42
C SER A 133 -5.92 2.90 -20.88
N GLY A 134 -6.29 2.72 -22.14
CA GLY A 134 -7.50 3.28 -22.72
C GLY A 134 -8.76 2.77 -22.02
N LEU A 135 -9.86 3.49 -22.21
CA LEU A 135 -11.14 3.23 -21.52
C LEU A 135 -11.66 1.82 -21.77
N TYR A 136 -11.75 1.41 -23.04
CA TYR A 136 -12.29 0.10 -23.40
C TYR A 136 -11.46 -1.04 -22.81
N ASP A 137 -10.14 -0.97 -22.97
CA ASP A 137 -9.19 -1.95 -22.43
C ASP A 137 -9.20 -2.01 -20.88
N PHE A 138 -9.59 -0.94 -20.20
CA PHE A 138 -9.57 -0.87 -18.73
C PHE A 138 -10.78 -1.57 -18.08
N LEU A 139 -11.90 -1.72 -18.79
CA LEU A 139 -13.19 -2.07 -18.15
C LEU A 139 -13.50 -3.56 -18.09
N TRP A 140 -12.82 -4.41 -18.86
CA TRP A 140 -13.16 -5.83 -18.95
C TRP A 140 -12.11 -6.73 -18.31
N GLY A 141 -12.52 -7.97 -18.02
CA GLY A 141 -11.61 -9.02 -17.58
C GLY A 141 -10.98 -8.77 -16.21
N LEU A 142 -11.65 -8.02 -15.33
CA LEU A 142 -11.24 -7.79 -13.94
C LEU A 142 -11.90 -8.79 -13.00
N ARG A 143 -11.16 -9.19 -11.97
CA ARG A 143 -11.62 -10.06 -10.87
C ARG A 143 -11.21 -9.44 -9.53
N PHE A 144 -11.84 -9.87 -8.45
CA PHE A 144 -11.37 -9.56 -7.10
C PHE A 144 -10.51 -10.71 -6.59
N ALA A 145 -9.31 -10.39 -6.13
CA ALA A 145 -8.42 -11.29 -5.41
C ALA A 145 -8.57 -11.03 -3.91
N GLN A 146 -8.89 -12.07 -3.15
CA GLN A 146 -8.88 -12.02 -1.69
C GLN A 146 -7.42 -12.00 -1.22
N ILE A 147 -7.05 -11.01 -0.41
CA ILE A 147 -5.74 -10.94 0.23
C ILE A 147 -5.81 -11.52 1.64
N ASP A 148 -6.86 -11.16 2.38
CA ASP A 148 -7.24 -11.76 3.66
C ASP A 148 -8.75 -11.57 3.87
N ASP A 149 -9.27 -11.97 5.03
CA ASP A 149 -10.70 -11.92 5.37
C ASP A 149 -11.35 -10.53 5.18
N SER A 150 -10.57 -9.46 5.19
CA SER A 150 -11.06 -8.06 5.14
C SER A 150 -10.60 -7.27 3.91
N ARG A 151 -9.59 -7.75 3.18
CA ARG A 151 -8.94 -7.01 2.08
C ARG A 151 -9.11 -7.75 0.77
N GLN A 152 -9.66 -7.04 -0.21
CA GLN A 152 -9.73 -7.47 -1.60
C GLN A 152 -9.09 -6.44 -2.52
N VAL A 153 -8.47 -6.91 -3.60
CA VAL A 153 -7.89 -6.04 -4.63
C VAL A 153 -8.40 -6.44 -6.00
N ARG A 154 -8.48 -5.47 -6.92
CA ARG A 154 -8.77 -5.77 -8.32
C ARG A 154 -7.54 -6.35 -8.99
N VAL A 155 -7.70 -7.51 -9.60
CA VAL A 155 -6.67 -8.18 -10.40
C VAL A 155 -7.22 -8.46 -11.80
N ALA A 156 -6.38 -8.36 -12.82
CA ALA A 156 -6.72 -8.83 -14.15
C ALA A 156 -7.00 -10.35 -14.10
N SER A 157 -7.93 -10.83 -14.91
CA SER A 157 -8.06 -12.26 -15.21
C SER A 157 -6.82 -12.76 -15.96
N PRO A 158 -6.55 -14.08 -16.01
CA PRO A 158 -5.40 -14.62 -16.73
C PRO A 158 -5.27 -14.11 -18.18
N ILE A 159 -6.39 -14.17 -18.93
CA ILE A 159 -6.46 -13.70 -20.32
C ILE A 159 -6.20 -12.20 -20.40
N LYS A 160 -6.80 -11.42 -19.50
CA LYS A 160 -6.61 -9.96 -19.45
C LYS A 160 -5.15 -9.58 -19.14
N ALA A 161 -4.52 -10.29 -18.21
CA ALA A 161 -3.13 -10.05 -17.84
C ALA A 161 -2.18 -10.31 -19.02
N LEU A 162 -2.42 -11.39 -19.78
CA LEU A 162 -1.67 -11.70 -20.99
C LEU A 162 -1.90 -10.64 -22.08
N TYR A 163 -3.16 -10.24 -22.31
CA TYR A 163 -3.50 -9.16 -23.23
C TYR A 163 -2.77 -7.85 -22.87
N ASP A 164 -2.79 -7.47 -21.59
CA ASP A 164 -2.11 -6.27 -21.12
C ASP A 164 -0.60 -6.34 -21.33
N LEU A 165 0.01 -7.52 -21.14
CA LEU A 165 1.43 -7.75 -21.37
C LEU A 165 1.81 -7.56 -22.84
N ILE A 166 1.02 -8.11 -23.76
CA ILE A 166 1.26 -7.98 -25.21
C ILE A 166 1.10 -6.51 -25.63
N ARG A 167 0.01 -5.85 -25.20
CA ARG A 167 -0.26 -4.44 -25.47
C ARG A 167 0.86 -3.54 -24.96
N ASN A 168 1.35 -3.78 -23.75
CA ASN A 168 2.40 -2.97 -23.15
C ASN A 168 3.74 -3.15 -23.89
N ARG A 169 4.11 -4.39 -24.25
CA ARG A 169 5.32 -4.66 -25.04
C ARG A 169 5.28 -4.04 -26.44
N SER A 170 4.13 -4.00 -27.09
CA SER A 170 4.03 -3.39 -28.43
C SER A 170 4.27 -1.88 -28.42
N LEU A 171 4.05 -1.22 -27.27
CA LEU A 171 4.31 0.20 -27.09
C LEU A 171 5.80 0.54 -26.87
N LEU A 172 6.66 -0.47 -26.62
CA LEU A 172 8.12 -0.30 -26.47
C LEU A 172 8.89 -0.41 -27.80
N LYS A 173 8.21 -0.68 -28.93
CA LYS A 173 8.83 -0.82 -30.27
C LYS A 173 8.62 0.42 -31.17
N LYS A 174 8.57 1.62 -30.61
CA LYS A 174 8.53 2.88 -31.37
C LYS A 174 9.68 3.78 -31.00
#